data_AF-A0A5E4NH68-F1
#
_entry.id   AF-A0A5E4NH68-F1
#
_cell.length_a   1.000
_cell.length_b   1.000
_cell.length_c   1.000
_cell.angle_alpha   90.00
_cell.angle_beta   90.00
_cell.angle_gamma   90.00
#
_symmetry.space_group_name_H-M   'P 1'
#
loop_
_entity.id
_entity.type
_entity.pdbx_description
1 polymer ?
#
loop_
_entity_poly.entity_id
_entity_poly.type
_entity_poly.pdbx_seq_one_letter_code
_entity_poly.pdbx_strand_id
1 'polypeptide(L)' 'MNEWFSAVTERGVRISGPMLQQKAEFFAEKIGHGNFKATEGWMSRWKDRNNIKFTRRIKKGYGSYNSFVLS' A
#
# COMPACT_ATOMS: atom_id res chain seq x y z
N MET A 1 3.92 9.27 2.80
CA MET A 1 3.52 7.90 2.39
C MET A 1 2.01 7.69 2.53
N ASN A 2 1.44 7.93 3.71
CA ASN A 2 0.01 7.71 3.99
C ASN A 2 -0.90 8.53 3.07
N GLU A 3 -0.68 9.84 2.95
CA GLU A 3 -1.49 10.72 2.08
C GLU A 3 -1.49 10.26 0.61
N TRP A 4 -0.32 9.92 0.08
CA TRP A 4 -0.22 9.41 -1.28
C TRP A 4 -0.97 8.09 -1.45
N PHE A 5 -0.84 7.17 -0.48
CA PHE A 5 -1.55 5.90 -0.52
C PHE A 5 -3.07 6.13 -0.50
N SER A 6 -3.58 6.93 0.43
CA SER A 6 -5.00 7.29 0.53
C SER A 6 -5.52 7.89 -0.77
N ALA A 7 -4.86 8.93 -1.29
CA ALA A 7 -5.28 9.62 -2.51
C ALA A 7 -5.33 8.70 -3.74
N VAL A 8 -4.43 7.72 -3.84
CA VAL A 8 -4.41 6.75 -4.94
C VAL A 8 -5.49 5.68 -4.74
N THR A 9 -5.68 5.20 -3.52
CA THR A 9 -6.73 4.20 -3.22
C THR A 9 -8.15 4.76 -3.31
N GLU A 10 -8.36 6.03 -2.95
CA GLU A 10 -9.64 6.74 -3.11
C GLU A 10 -10.06 6.84 -4.59
N ARG A 11 -9.08 6.90 -5.50
CA ARG A 11 -9.30 6.86 -6.96
C ARG A 11 -9.56 5.44 -7.48
N GLY A 12 -9.65 4.45 -6.60
CA GLY A 12 -9.88 3.04 -6.95
C GLY A 12 -8.66 2.33 -7.53
N VAL A 13 -7.48 2.95 -7.51
CA VAL A 13 -6.27 2.34 -8.05
C VAL A 13 -5.76 1.26 -7.10
N ARG A 14 -5.52 0.06 -7.63
CA ARG A 14 -4.92 -1.04 -6.87
C ARG A 14 -3.41 -0.88 -6.85
N ILE A 15 -2.85 -0.82 -5.64
CA ILE A 15 -1.40 -0.71 -5.44
C ILE A 15 -0.86 -2.09 -5.06
N SER A 16 0.10 -2.59 -5.82
CA SER A 16 0.82 -3.83 -5.51
C SER A 16 1.90 -3.59 -4.45
N GLY A 17 2.37 -4.67 -3.79
CA GLY A 17 3.49 -4.60 -2.84
C GLY A 17 4.74 -3.93 -3.42
N PRO A 18 5.25 -4.36 -4.60
CA PRO A 18 6.40 -3.74 -5.23
C PRO A 18 6.21 -2.25 -5.56
N MET A 19 5.01 -1.84 -6.01
CA MET A 19 4.73 -0.42 -6.26
C MET A 19 4.77 0.42 -4.98
N LEU A 20 4.23 -0.13 -3.89
CA LEU A 20 4.26 0.49 -2.57
C LEU A 20 5.70 0.68 -2.09
N GLN A 21 6.54 -0.35 -2.26
CA GLN A 21 7.95 -0.32 -1.88
C GLN A 21 8.74 0.72 -2.68
N GLN A 22 8.61 0.71 -4.01
CA GLN A 22 9.28 1.68 -4.88
C GLN A 22 8.89 3.12 -4.52
N LYS A 23 7.60 3.37 -4.25
CA LYS A 23 7.16 4.71 -3.88
C LYS A 23 7.69 5.14 -2.52
N ALA A 24 7.78 4.22 -1.56
CA ALA A 24 8.35 4.50 -0.25
C ALA A 24 9.83 4.85 -0.34
N GLU A 25 10.62 4.12 -1.15
CA GLU A 25 12.03 4.43 -1.41
C GLU A 25 12.18 5.79 -2.10
N PHE A 26 11.35 6.08 -3.11
CA PHE A 26 11.31 7.39 -3.76
C PHE A 26 11.07 8.53 -2.77
N PHE A 27 10.10 8.38 -1.86
CA PHE A 27 9.85 9.42 -0.85
C PHE A 27 11.01 9.55 0.14
N ALA A 28 11.63 8.44 0.56
CA ALA A 28 12.77 8.45 1.46
C ALA A 28 13.97 9.17 0.83
N GLU A 29 14.24 8.94 -0.44
CA GLU A 29 15.28 9.66 -1.19
C GLU A 29 15.02 11.17 -1.21
N LYS A 30 13.78 11.59 -1.47
CA LYS A 30 13.40 13.02 -1.50
C LYS A 30 13.56 13.74 -0.17
N ILE A 31 13.53 13.03 0.95
CA ILE A 31 13.75 13.59 2.29
C ILE A 31 15.17 13.35 2.81
N GLY A 32 16.10 12.91 1.95
CA GLY A 32 17.52 12.74 2.29
C GLY A 32 17.90 11.37 2.86
N HIS A 33 16.99 10.39 2.84
CA HIS A 33 17.23 9.02 3.29
C HIS A 33 17.41 8.06 2.10
N GLY A 34 18.39 8.32 1.21
CA GLY A 34 18.62 7.51 0.01
C GLY A 34 19.04 6.05 0.26
N ASN A 35 19.57 5.76 1.45
CA ASN A 35 19.94 4.39 1.85
C ASN A 35 18.76 3.58 2.40
N PHE A 36 17.58 4.20 2.53
CA PHE A 36 16.40 3.52 2.99
C PHE A 36 15.94 2.46 1.99
N LYS A 37 15.63 1.26 2.49
CA LYS A 37 15.06 0.17 1.72
C LYS A 37 13.70 -0.24 2.29
N ALA A 38 12.71 -0.28 1.41
CA ALA A 38 11.36 -0.65 1.75
C ALA A 38 11.24 -2.19 1.79
N THR A 39 11.91 -2.80 2.76
CA THR A 39 11.89 -4.26 2.94
C THR A 39 10.49 -4.79 3.20
N GLU A 40 10.29 -6.10 3.01
CA GLU A 40 9.04 -6.77 3.39
C GLU A 40 8.67 -6.52 4.86
N GLY A 41 9.65 -6.54 5.77
CA GLY A 41 9.44 -6.26 7.19
C GLY A 41 9.01 -4.81 7.45
N TRP A 42 9.62 -3.84 6.76
CA TRP A 42 9.17 -2.44 6.83
C TRP A 42 7.74 -2.29 6.31
N MET A 43 7.43 -2.90 5.16
CA MET A 43 6.12 -2.84 4.55
C MET A 43 5.04 -3.45 5.46
N SER A 44 5.32 -4.59 6.09
CA SER A 44 4.41 -5.21 7.06
C SER A 44 4.10 -4.26 8.22
N ARG A 45 5.14 -3.72 8.86
CA ARG A 45 4.98 -2.79 9.99
C ARG A 45 4.25 -1.51 9.59
N TRP A 46 4.52 -0.99 8.39
CA TRP A 46 3.81 0.19 7.88
C TRP A 46 2.32 -0.10 7.67
N LYS A 47 1.95 -1.27 7.14
CA LYS A 47 0.55 -1.68 7.00
C LYS A 47 -0.15 -1.77 8.37
N ASP A 48 0.51 -2.41 9.34
CA ASP A 48 -0.03 -2.58 10.69
C ASP A 48 -0.29 -1.22 11.37
N ARG A 49 0.67 -0.29 11.27
CA ARG A 49 0.53 1.07 11.82
C ARG A 49 -0.61 1.88 11.21
N ASN A 50 -0.96 1.58 9.96
CA ASN A 50 -2.00 2.30 9.22
C ASN A 50 -3.31 1.51 9.13
N ASN A 51 -3.44 0.41 9.88
CA ASN A 51 -4.62 -0.47 9.86
C ASN A 51 -5.00 -0.97 8.45
N ILE A 52 -4.02 -1.13 7.56
CA ILE A 52 -4.25 -1.56 6.17
C ILE A 52 -4.40 -3.08 6.14
N LYS A 53 -5.64 -3.55 6.10
CA LYS A 53 -5.97 -4.98 5.98
C LYS A 53 -6.09 -5.37 4.51
N PHE A 54 -5.23 -6.27 4.03
CA PHE A 54 -5.45 -6.93 2.75
C PHE A 54 -6.54 -7.98 2.91
N THR A 55 -7.76 -7.67 2.48
CA THR A 55 -8.77 -8.71 2.27
C THR A 55 -8.33 -9.52 1.05
N ARG A 56 -7.95 -10.77 1.29
CA ARG A 56 -7.74 -11.74 0.22
C ARG A 56 -9.09 -11.90 -0.49
N ARG A 57 -9.23 -11.37 -1.71
CA ARG A 57 -10.41 -11.66 -2.54
C ARG A 57 -10.42 -13.15 -2.82
N ILE A 58 -11.20 -13.92 -2.06
CA ILE A 58 -11.56 -15.29 -2.45
C ILE A 58 -12.44 -15.13 -3.69
N LYS A 59 -11.95 -15.54 -4.86
CA LYS A 59 -12.79 -15.67 -6.05
C LYS A 59 -13.77 -16.82 -5.80
N LYS A 60 -14.97 -16.54 -5.30
CA LYS A 60 -16.13 -17.36 -5.66
C LYS A 60 -16.60 -16.88 -7.04
N GLY A 61 -16.90 -17.83 -7.93
CA GLY A 61 -17.27 -17.54 -9.31
C GLY A 61 -18.39 -16.50 -9.41
N TYR A 62 -18.30 -15.66 -10.45
CA TYR A 62 -19.24 -14.60 -10.85
C TYR A 62 -19.14 -13.26 -10.08
N GLY A 63 -18.55 -12.25 -10.76
CA GLY A 63 -18.76 -10.81 -10.56
C GLY A 63 -18.35 -10.20 -9.21
N SER A 64 -17.13 -9.64 -9.11
CA SER A 64 -16.65 -9.00 -7.87
C SER A 64 -16.56 -7.47 -7.97
N TYR A 65 -17.53 -6.78 -7.38
CA TYR A 65 -17.45 -5.36 -7.02
C TYR A 65 -16.70 -5.14 -5.69
N ASN A 66 -15.89 -4.06 -5.69
CA ASN A 66 -15.39 -3.13 -4.64
C ASN A 66 -15.22 -3.58 -3.18
N SER A 67 -14.29 -3.06 -2.39
CA SER A 67 -13.17 -2.10 -2.48
C SER A 67 -12.51 -2.14 -1.09
N PHE A 68 -11.31 -1.61 -0.92
CA PHE A 68 -10.68 -1.48 0.39
C PHE A 68 -11.65 -0.76 1.34
N VAL A 69 -12.06 -1.43 2.44
CA VAL A 69 -12.81 -0.78 3.52
C VAL A 69 -11.77 -0.29 4.51
N LEU A 70 -11.60 1.02 4.57
CA LEU A 70 -10.93 1.68 5.68
C LEU A 70 -11.90 1.61 6.86
N SER A 71 -11.51 0.92 7.94
CA SER A 71 -12.27 0.87 9.20
C SER A 71 -12.11 2.16 9.98
#